data_AF-A0A931PQR7-F1
#
_entry.id   AF-A0A931PQR7-F1
#
_cell.length_a   1.000
_cell.length_b   1.000
_cell.length_c   1.000
_cell.angle_alpha   90.00
_cell.angle_beta   90.00
_cell.angle_gamma   90.00
#
_symmetry.space_group_name_H-M   'P 1'
#
loop_
_entity.id
_entity.type
_entity.pdbx_description
1 polymer ?
#
loop_
_entity_poly.entity_id
_entity_poly.type
_entity_poly.pdbx_seq_one_letter_code
_entity_poly.pdbx_strand_id
1 'polypeptide(L)'
;MNQSIMANQPSLRVLEKMAVAKLPTKGGIFDIHAYRSLVDGQEHVALVKGEVAGHANVLVRLHSECLTGDVFGSLRCDCGPQLMEALRRIEEEGRGVLLYIRQEGRGIGLGNKIKAYRLQDHGLDTVEANQRLGFKEDLRDYGIGAQILKDLGLTTVRLLTNNPKKVWGLEGHGLTIVEQIPLTIKPNPYNYAYLKTKREKLGHKLDEIFETEEDSTRAKHGSNAEGFFDTKGWKGALNNNVEQVTSHVDRRIEAIRPLRKETQ
;
A
#
# COMPACT_ATOMS: atom_id res chain seq x y z
N MET A 1 -39.64 4.49 -15.44
CA MET A 1 -38.80 5.66 -15.78
C MET A 1 -37.44 5.47 -15.12
N ASN A 2 -36.42 5.24 -15.97
CA ASN A 2 -34.96 5.33 -15.77
C ASN A 2 -34.27 4.67 -14.56
N GLN A 3 -34.00 3.37 -14.67
CA GLN A 3 -32.82 2.73 -14.06
C GLN A 3 -31.56 2.79 -14.96
N SER A 4 -31.66 3.42 -16.14
CA SER A 4 -30.64 3.32 -17.20
C SER A 4 -29.63 4.47 -17.26
N ILE A 5 -29.55 5.36 -16.26
CA ILE A 5 -28.70 6.57 -16.33
C ILE A 5 -27.39 6.48 -15.50
N MET A 6 -27.19 5.46 -14.64
CA MET A 6 -25.99 5.41 -13.79
C MET A 6 -24.78 4.64 -14.37
N ALA A 7 -24.87 4.07 -15.57
CA ALA A 7 -23.85 3.15 -16.09
C ALA A 7 -22.74 3.79 -16.95
N ASN A 8 -22.73 5.12 -17.14
CA ASN A 8 -21.77 5.71 -18.08
C ASN A 8 -21.33 7.14 -17.70
N GLN A 9 -20.91 7.35 -16.46
CA GLN A 9 -20.05 8.52 -16.19
C GLN A 9 -18.62 8.16 -16.59
N PRO A 10 -17.95 8.94 -17.47
CA PRO A 10 -16.54 8.73 -17.73
C PRO A 10 -15.80 8.87 -16.41
N SER A 11 -15.08 7.82 -16.01
CA SER A 11 -14.23 7.87 -14.83
C SER A 11 -13.28 9.07 -14.99
N LEU A 12 -13.38 10.04 -14.08
CA LEU A 12 -12.50 11.21 -14.10
C LEU A 12 -11.05 10.72 -14.16
N ARG A 13 -10.34 11.01 -15.26
CA ARG A 13 -8.94 10.65 -15.39
C ARG A 13 -8.14 11.56 -14.46
N VAL A 14 -7.62 10.97 -13.39
CA VAL A 14 -6.87 11.70 -12.35
C VAL A 14 -5.39 11.32 -12.33
N LEU A 15 -4.88 10.83 -13.46
CA LEU A 15 -3.50 10.41 -13.64
C LEU A 15 -2.87 11.06 -14.85
N GLU A 16 -1.63 11.47 -14.69
CA GLU A 16 -0.73 11.94 -15.74
C GLU A 16 0.45 10.98 -15.87
N LYS A 17 0.71 10.49 -17.08
CA LYS A 17 1.90 9.69 -17.38
C LYS A 17 3.08 10.64 -17.62
N MET A 18 4.08 10.57 -16.74
CA MET A 18 5.19 11.52 -16.70
C MET A 18 6.34 11.13 -17.63
N ALA A 19 6.82 9.88 -17.50
CA ALA A 19 8.01 9.40 -18.20
C ALA A 19 8.05 7.87 -18.27
N VAL A 20 8.85 7.35 -19.20
CA VAL A 20 9.19 5.92 -19.31
C VAL A 20 10.69 5.77 -19.55
N ALA A 21 11.33 4.79 -18.91
CA ALA A 21 12.73 4.46 -19.12
C ALA A 21 13.00 2.97 -18.90
N LYS A 22 14.14 2.47 -19.38
CA LYS A 22 14.63 1.12 -19.02
C LYS A 22 15.24 1.17 -17.62
N LEU A 23 14.87 0.19 -16.78
CA LEU A 23 15.38 0.03 -15.42
C LEU A 23 15.96 -1.38 -15.23
N PRO A 24 17.29 -1.55 -15.34
CA PRO A 24 17.94 -2.77 -14.91
C PRO A 24 17.95 -2.87 -13.38
N THR A 25 17.52 -4.01 -12.84
CA THR A 25 17.47 -4.28 -11.40
C THR A 25 18.05 -5.65 -11.09
N LYS A 26 18.22 -5.98 -9.80
CA LYS A 26 18.56 -7.35 -9.37
C LYS A 26 17.45 -8.36 -9.69
N GLY A 27 16.21 -7.91 -9.86
CA GLY A 27 15.07 -8.76 -10.17
C GLY A 27 14.79 -8.91 -11.67
N GLY A 28 15.58 -8.29 -12.54
CA GLY A 28 15.34 -8.27 -13.98
C GLY A 28 15.44 -6.88 -14.60
N ILE A 29 15.21 -6.79 -15.91
CA ILE A 29 15.16 -5.54 -16.68
C ILE A 29 13.71 -5.23 -17.03
N PHE A 30 13.26 -4.05 -16.61
CA PHE A 30 11.88 -3.59 -16.76
C PHE A 30 11.82 -2.24 -17.48
N ASP A 31 10.67 -1.91 -18.03
CA ASP A 31 10.31 -0.53 -18.32
C ASP A 31 9.69 0.08 -17.07
N ILE A 32 10.30 1.15 -16.55
CA ILE A 32 9.76 1.94 -15.45
C ILE A 32 8.90 3.05 -16.02
N HIS A 33 7.62 3.06 -15.65
CA HIS A 33 6.66 4.10 -16.01
C HIS A 33 6.34 4.95 -14.77
N ALA A 34 6.58 6.25 -14.84
CA ALA A 34 6.23 7.20 -13.79
C ALA A 34 4.86 7.82 -14.07
N TYR A 35 4.02 7.86 -13.05
CA TYR A 35 2.69 8.45 -13.07
C TYR A 35 2.57 9.48 -11.96
N ARG A 36 1.87 10.60 -12.20
CA ARG A 36 1.51 11.59 -11.19
C ARG A 36 0.00 11.59 -10.98
N SER A 37 -0.42 11.48 -9.73
CA SER A 37 -1.81 11.66 -9.33
C SER A 37 -2.15 13.16 -9.30
N LEU A 38 -3.22 13.53 -10.00
CA LEU A 38 -3.72 14.90 -10.04
C LEU A 38 -4.55 15.27 -8.80
N VAL A 39 -4.91 14.28 -7.97
CA VAL A 39 -5.68 14.50 -6.73
C VAL A 39 -4.79 15.03 -5.61
N ASP A 40 -3.64 14.39 -5.42
CA ASP A 40 -2.74 14.63 -4.28
C ASP A 40 -1.31 14.99 -4.69
N GLY A 41 -1.01 15.01 -6.00
CA GLY A 41 0.32 15.30 -6.53
C GLY A 41 1.35 14.19 -6.35
N GLN A 42 0.95 13.04 -5.77
CA GLN A 42 1.89 11.94 -5.51
C GLN A 42 2.29 11.24 -6.80
N GLU A 43 3.56 10.83 -6.84
CA GLU A 43 4.09 10.05 -7.96
C GLU A 43 3.99 8.55 -7.66
N HIS A 44 3.69 7.75 -8.67
CA HIS A 44 3.59 6.30 -8.57
C HIS A 44 4.35 5.67 -9.72
N VAL A 45 4.71 4.41 -9.55
CA VAL A 45 5.54 3.71 -10.53
C VAL A 45 4.90 2.39 -10.94
N ALA A 46 4.97 2.09 -12.23
CA ALA A 46 4.76 0.74 -12.74
C ALA A 46 6.07 0.20 -13.33
N LEU A 47 6.48 -0.98 -12.91
CA LEU A 47 7.57 -1.74 -13.54
C LEU A 47 6.93 -2.78 -14.46
N VAL A 48 7.16 -2.64 -15.76
CA VAL A 48 6.54 -3.43 -16.80
C VAL A 48 7.59 -4.36 -17.43
N LYS A 49 7.25 -5.64 -17.52
CA LYS A 49 8.03 -6.66 -18.23
C LYS A 49 7.25 -7.07 -19.47
N GLY A 50 7.93 -7.04 -20.63
CA GLY A 50 7.35 -7.44 -21.91
C GLY A 50 6.20 -6.56 -22.37
N GLU A 51 5.56 -6.96 -23.48
CA GLU A 51 4.37 -6.27 -24.00
C GLU A 51 3.13 -6.71 -23.21
N VAL A 52 2.45 -5.77 -22.58
CA VAL A 52 1.27 -6.05 -21.72
C VAL A 52 -0.04 -5.55 -22.31
N ALA A 53 -0.01 -4.53 -23.17
CA ALA A 53 -1.20 -3.93 -23.76
C ALA A 53 -1.90 -4.93 -24.69
N GLY A 54 -3.22 -5.09 -24.55
CA GLY A 54 -4.02 -6.00 -25.37
C GLY A 54 -3.83 -7.49 -25.07
N HIS A 55 -2.96 -7.85 -24.12
CA HIS A 55 -2.81 -9.22 -23.66
C HIS A 55 -3.78 -9.54 -22.52
N ALA A 56 -4.36 -10.73 -22.54
CA ALA A 56 -5.20 -11.23 -21.47
C ALA A 56 -4.36 -11.85 -20.35
N ASN A 57 -4.90 -11.79 -19.13
CA ASN A 57 -4.46 -12.54 -17.94
C ASN A 57 -3.02 -12.20 -17.54
N VAL A 58 -2.65 -10.93 -17.69
CA VAL A 58 -1.31 -10.43 -17.35
C VAL A 58 -1.05 -10.61 -15.85
N LEU A 59 0.14 -11.09 -15.49
CA LEU A 59 0.56 -11.23 -14.10
C LEU A 59 0.78 -9.83 -13.49
N VAL A 60 0.08 -9.52 -12.40
CA VAL A 60 0.14 -8.21 -11.76
C VAL A 60 0.43 -8.34 -10.27
N ARG A 61 1.34 -7.50 -9.77
CA ARG A 61 1.52 -7.24 -8.34
C ARG A 61 1.16 -5.80 -8.02
N LEU A 62 0.14 -5.59 -7.18
CA LEU A 62 -0.11 -4.30 -6.55
C LEU A 62 0.65 -4.20 -5.23
N HIS A 63 1.72 -3.43 -5.18
CA HIS A 63 2.55 -3.21 -4.00
C HIS A 63 2.27 -1.84 -3.39
N SER A 64 1.95 -1.80 -2.10
CA SER A 64 1.86 -0.55 -1.35
C SER A 64 3.23 -0.26 -0.77
N GLU A 65 3.73 0.96 -0.96
CA GLU A 65 5.02 1.43 -0.46
C GLU A 65 5.22 1.09 1.02
N CYS A 66 6.40 0.57 1.32
CA CYS A 66 6.86 0.31 2.67
C CYS A 66 8.35 0.59 2.76
N LEU A 67 8.74 1.84 3.00
CA LEU A 67 10.12 2.30 3.03
C LEU A 67 11.00 1.42 3.94
N THR A 68 10.51 1.11 5.14
CA THR A 68 11.24 0.28 6.10
C THR A 68 11.51 -1.13 5.59
N GLY A 69 10.57 -1.75 4.88
CA GLY A 69 10.72 -3.11 4.36
C GLY A 69 11.47 -3.13 3.03
N ASP A 70 11.06 -2.27 2.10
CA ASP A 70 11.49 -2.27 0.71
C ASP A 70 12.92 -1.74 0.55
N VAL A 71 13.30 -0.72 1.33
CA VAL A 71 14.61 -0.05 1.21
C VAL A 71 15.56 -0.48 2.34
N PHE A 72 15.08 -0.47 3.59
CA PHE A 72 15.94 -0.75 4.75
C PHE A 72 15.97 -2.23 5.17
N GLY A 73 15.24 -3.12 4.47
CA GLY A 73 15.26 -4.56 4.74
C GLY A 73 14.72 -4.94 6.13
N SER A 74 13.77 -4.16 6.67
CA SER A 74 13.20 -4.41 8.00
C SER A 74 12.59 -5.80 8.12
N LEU A 75 13.01 -6.53 9.15
CA LEU A 75 12.48 -7.85 9.49
C LEU A 75 11.10 -7.80 10.15
N ARG A 76 10.62 -6.61 10.58
CA ARG A 76 9.32 -6.43 11.24
C ARG A 76 8.11 -6.66 10.32
N CYS A 77 8.33 -6.68 9.01
CA CYS A 77 7.29 -6.92 8.02
C CYS A 77 7.80 -7.87 6.93
N ASP A 78 6.93 -8.21 6.01
CA ASP A 78 7.18 -9.07 4.85
C ASP A 78 7.25 -8.29 3.53
N CYS A 79 7.17 -6.95 3.57
CA CYS A 79 7.03 -6.12 2.38
C CYS A 79 8.22 -6.22 1.41
N GLY A 80 9.45 -6.08 1.91
CA GLY A 80 10.66 -6.17 1.09
C GLY A 80 10.80 -7.54 0.41
N PRO A 81 10.72 -8.66 1.15
CA PRO A 81 10.70 -10.00 0.56
C PRO A 81 9.58 -10.21 -0.46
N GLN A 82 8.37 -9.70 -0.20
CA GLN A 82 7.27 -9.76 -1.18
C GLN A 82 7.55 -8.95 -2.45
N LEU A 83 8.16 -7.78 -2.34
CA LEU A 83 8.55 -6.95 -3.49
C LEU A 83 9.53 -7.73 -4.37
N MET A 84 10.58 -8.30 -3.77
CA MET A 84 11.60 -9.07 -4.48
C MET A 84 11.04 -10.33 -5.13
N GLU A 85 10.21 -11.10 -4.40
CA GLU A 85 9.60 -12.31 -4.93
C GLU A 85 8.63 -12.00 -6.09
N ALA A 86 7.88 -10.90 -6.01
CA ALA A 86 7.01 -10.48 -7.10
C ALA A 86 7.81 -10.08 -8.35
N LEU A 87 8.91 -9.33 -8.20
CA LEU A 87 9.79 -9.00 -9.32
C LEU A 87 10.36 -10.26 -9.97
N ARG A 88 10.85 -11.20 -9.17
CA ARG A 88 11.37 -12.50 -9.65
C ARG A 88 10.33 -13.26 -10.48
N ARG A 89 9.11 -13.42 -9.97
CA ARG A 89 8.03 -14.13 -10.68
C ARG A 89 7.63 -13.42 -11.98
N ILE A 90 7.57 -12.09 -11.98
CA ILE A 90 7.25 -11.32 -13.18
C ILE A 90 8.36 -11.46 -14.24
N GLU A 91 9.63 -11.44 -13.82
CA GLU A 91 10.77 -11.68 -14.70
C GLU A 91 10.70 -13.07 -15.33
N GLU A 92 10.40 -14.10 -14.52
CA GLU A 92 10.26 -15.50 -14.98
C GLU A 92 9.09 -15.71 -15.94
N GLU A 93 7.95 -15.06 -15.68
CA GLU A 93 6.79 -15.08 -16.58
C GLU A 93 7.11 -14.38 -17.93
N GLY A 94 8.08 -13.46 -17.94
CA GLY A 94 8.47 -12.67 -19.12
C GLY A 94 7.44 -11.62 -19.55
N ARG A 95 6.26 -11.59 -18.90
CA ARG A 95 5.20 -10.60 -19.10
C ARG A 95 4.48 -10.30 -17.79
N GLY A 96 4.51 -9.04 -17.34
CA GLY A 96 3.77 -8.65 -16.14
C GLY A 96 4.03 -7.23 -15.68
N VAL A 97 3.31 -6.83 -14.64
CA VAL A 97 3.38 -5.48 -14.08
C VAL A 97 3.51 -5.53 -12.56
N LEU A 98 4.52 -4.86 -12.01
CA LEU A 98 4.55 -4.49 -10.61
C LEU A 98 4.16 -3.02 -10.47
N LEU A 99 3.05 -2.75 -9.80
CA LEU A 99 2.66 -1.40 -9.39
C LEU A 99 3.20 -1.08 -8.02
N TYR A 100 3.94 0.01 -7.90
CA TYR A 100 4.42 0.58 -6.66
C TYR A 100 3.62 1.84 -6.34
N ILE A 101 2.61 1.69 -5.48
CA ILE A 101 1.73 2.79 -5.06
C ILE A 101 2.27 3.40 -3.77
N ARG A 102 2.59 4.69 -3.83
CA ARG A 102 3.13 5.47 -2.71
C ARG A 102 2.05 5.83 -1.69
N GLN A 103 1.63 4.82 -0.94
CA GLN A 103 0.64 4.89 0.13
C GLN A 103 1.20 4.22 1.39
N GLU A 104 2.28 4.80 1.92
CA GLU A 104 2.98 4.31 3.11
C GLU A 104 2.05 4.16 4.32
N GLY A 105 2.28 3.11 5.11
CA GLY A 105 1.55 2.85 6.35
C GLY A 105 0.06 2.57 6.16
N ARG A 106 -0.38 2.13 4.97
CA ARG A 106 -1.81 2.03 4.59
C ARG A 106 -2.51 3.40 4.52
N GLY A 107 -1.78 4.43 4.09
CA GLY A 107 -2.30 5.77 3.89
C GLY A 107 -2.13 6.71 5.10
N ILE A 108 -1.63 6.24 6.25
CA ILE A 108 -1.36 7.10 7.41
C ILE A 108 0.00 7.82 7.33
N GLY A 109 0.86 7.42 6.38
CA GLY A 109 2.18 7.96 6.17
C GLY A 109 3.26 7.38 7.10
N LEU A 110 4.53 7.64 6.76
CA LEU A 110 5.69 7.07 7.44
C LEU A 110 5.76 7.45 8.93
N GLY A 111 5.57 8.74 9.25
CA GLY A 111 5.68 9.21 10.63
C GLY A 111 4.70 8.52 11.57
N ASN A 112 3.45 8.34 11.16
CA ASN A 112 2.44 7.65 11.96
C ASN A 112 2.67 6.14 12.02
N LYS A 113 3.21 5.53 10.95
CA LYS A 113 3.69 4.15 11.00
C LYS A 113 4.77 3.94 12.05
N ILE A 114 5.74 4.86 12.17
CA ILE A 114 6.78 4.78 13.20
C ILE A 114 6.19 4.99 14.61
N LYS A 115 5.21 5.89 14.77
CA LYS A 115 4.45 6.01 16.04
C LYS A 115 3.73 4.70 16.38
N ALA A 116 3.13 4.03 15.40
CA ALA A 116 2.47 2.74 15.60
C ALA A 116 3.49 1.66 16.00
N TYR A 117 4.68 1.63 15.40
CA TYR A 117 5.78 0.76 15.83
C TYR A 117 6.19 1.02 17.27
N ARG A 118 6.31 2.28 17.68
CA ARG A 118 6.61 2.61 19.08
C ARG A 118 5.54 2.06 20.02
N LEU A 119 4.26 2.15 19.67
CA LEU A 119 3.18 1.55 20.48
C LEU A 119 3.27 0.02 20.51
N GLN A 120 3.64 -0.61 19.40
CA GLN A 120 3.84 -2.05 19.32
C GLN A 120 5.03 -2.53 20.16
N ASP A 121 6.10 -1.72 20.24
CA ASP A 121 7.23 -1.99 21.14
C ASP A 121 6.80 -1.99 22.62
N HIS A 122 5.63 -1.41 22.94
CA HIS A 122 5.02 -1.41 24.27
C HIS A 122 3.86 -2.42 24.40
N GLY A 123 3.77 -3.38 23.46
CA GLY A 123 2.87 -4.54 23.57
C GLY A 123 1.53 -4.44 22.86
N LEU A 124 1.21 -3.32 22.20
CA LEU A 124 0.00 -3.22 21.38
C LEU A 124 0.16 -3.98 20.06
N ASP A 125 -0.91 -4.55 19.53
CA ASP A 125 -0.88 -5.06 18.17
C ASP A 125 -1.06 -3.95 17.11
N THR A 126 -1.00 -4.34 15.83
CA THR A 126 -1.12 -3.38 14.72
C THR A 126 -2.46 -2.67 14.66
N VAL A 127 -3.56 -3.34 15.00
CA VAL A 127 -4.92 -2.76 14.96
C VAL A 127 -5.09 -1.81 16.15
N GLU A 128 -4.71 -2.25 17.34
CA GLU A 128 -4.78 -1.46 18.58
C GLU A 128 -3.92 -0.20 18.50
N ALA A 129 -2.71 -0.31 17.96
CA ALA A 129 -1.82 0.83 17.75
C ALA A 129 -2.44 1.87 16.80
N ASN A 130 -3.08 1.44 15.71
CA ASN A 130 -3.74 2.36 14.77
C ASN A 130 -4.98 3.02 15.38
N GLN A 131 -5.81 2.25 16.10
CA GLN A 131 -6.98 2.78 16.81
C GLN A 131 -6.56 3.83 17.85
N ARG A 132 -5.49 3.57 18.60
CA ARG A 132 -4.95 4.51 19.60
C ARG A 132 -4.39 5.79 18.98
N LEU A 133 -3.95 5.73 17.71
CA LEU A 133 -3.53 6.90 16.94
C LEU A 133 -4.69 7.59 16.22
N GLY A 134 -5.93 7.10 16.34
CA GLY A 134 -7.13 7.69 15.74
C GLY A 134 -7.35 7.36 14.27
N PHE A 135 -6.68 6.34 13.73
CA PHE A 135 -6.79 5.94 12.32
C PHE A 135 -7.68 4.72 12.11
N LYS A 136 -8.36 4.68 10.95
CA LYS A 136 -8.99 3.45 10.45
C LYS A 136 -7.91 2.42 10.10
N GLU A 137 -8.29 1.14 10.10
CA GLU A 137 -7.37 0.01 9.90
C GLU A 137 -6.69 -0.04 8.52
N ASP A 138 -7.34 0.55 7.51
CA ASP A 138 -6.89 0.64 6.12
C ASP A 138 -7.56 1.84 5.43
N LEU A 139 -6.77 2.78 4.93
CA LEU A 139 -7.24 3.99 4.23
C LEU A 139 -6.83 3.99 2.75
N ARG A 140 -6.38 2.86 2.21
CA ARG A 140 -5.86 2.79 0.84
C ARG A 140 -6.97 2.91 -0.19
N ASP A 141 -6.71 3.74 -1.19
CA ASP A 141 -7.50 3.85 -2.41
C ASP A 141 -6.83 3.04 -3.53
N TYR A 142 -7.56 2.05 -4.05
CA TYR A 142 -7.11 1.16 -5.11
C TYR A 142 -7.44 1.70 -6.53
N GLY A 143 -8.22 2.76 -6.63
CA GLY A 143 -8.64 3.37 -7.89
C GLY A 143 -7.47 3.94 -8.70
N ILE A 144 -6.45 4.47 -8.03
CA ILE A 144 -5.21 4.91 -8.67
C ILE A 144 -4.50 3.74 -9.34
N GLY A 145 -4.33 2.62 -8.61
CA GLY A 145 -3.71 1.42 -9.17
C GLY A 145 -4.50 0.87 -10.37
N ALA A 146 -5.83 0.86 -10.28
CA ALA A 146 -6.68 0.42 -11.38
C ALA A 146 -6.55 1.29 -12.63
N GLN A 147 -6.51 2.62 -12.47
CA GLN A 147 -6.33 3.55 -13.59
C GLN A 147 -4.95 3.39 -14.25
N ILE A 148 -3.88 3.15 -13.48
CA ILE A 148 -2.55 2.88 -14.05
C ILE A 148 -2.59 1.61 -14.91
N LEU A 149 -3.17 0.50 -14.41
CA LEU A 149 -3.26 -0.75 -15.18
C LEU A 149 -4.09 -0.58 -16.46
N LYS A 150 -5.18 0.20 -16.40
CA LYS A 150 -5.97 0.54 -17.59
C LYS A 150 -5.21 1.40 -18.59
N ASP A 151 -4.44 2.38 -18.12
CA ASP A 151 -3.55 3.19 -18.98
C ASP A 151 -2.49 2.34 -19.68
N LEU A 152 -1.99 1.30 -19.00
CA LEU A 152 -1.10 0.28 -19.59
C LEU A 152 -1.82 -0.68 -20.56
N GLY A 153 -3.14 -0.54 -20.74
CA GLY A 153 -3.93 -1.33 -21.69
C GLY A 153 -4.37 -2.70 -21.17
N LEU A 154 -4.38 -2.93 -19.84
CA LEU A 154 -4.80 -4.19 -19.25
C LEU A 154 -6.32 -4.21 -19.03
N THR A 155 -6.93 -5.36 -19.28
CA THR A 155 -8.37 -5.61 -19.07
C THR A 155 -8.60 -6.77 -18.11
N THR A 156 -7.84 -7.87 -18.25
CA THR A 156 -7.87 -9.03 -17.37
C THR A 156 -6.49 -9.30 -16.75
N VAL A 157 -6.45 -9.65 -15.47
CA VAL A 157 -5.20 -9.83 -14.72
C VAL A 157 -5.22 -11.03 -13.79
N ARG A 158 -4.06 -11.67 -13.61
CA ARG A 158 -3.78 -12.63 -12.55
C ARG A 158 -3.05 -11.89 -11.42
N LEU A 159 -3.68 -11.76 -10.25
CA LEU A 159 -3.21 -10.85 -9.20
C LEU A 159 -2.42 -11.58 -8.10
N LEU A 160 -1.15 -11.21 -7.91
CA LEU A 160 -0.28 -11.68 -6.83
C LEU A 160 -0.64 -11.02 -5.48
N THR A 161 -1.55 -11.62 -4.72
CA THR A 161 -2.02 -11.10 -3.42
C THR A 161 -2.60 -12.16 -2.49
N ASN A 162 -2.33 -12.02 -1.19
CA ASN A 162 -3.06 -12.71 -0.12
C ASN A 162 -4.19 -11.86 0.48
N ASN A 163 -4.29 -10.58 0.12
CA ASN A 163 -5.31 -9.67 0.62
C ASN A 163 -6.53 -9.67 -0.33
N PRO A 164 -7.69 -10.21 0.09
CA PRO A 164 -8.91 -10.21 -0.73
C PRO A 164 -9.43 -8.79 -0.99
N LYS A 165 -9.19 -7.83 -0.10
CA LYS A 165 -9.59 -6.42 -0.31
C LYS A 165 -8.94 -5.80 -1.55
N LYS A 166 -7.74 -6.26 -1.94
CA LYS A 166 -7.08 -5.81 -3.19
C LYS A 166 -7.79 -6.34 -4.44
N VAL A 167 -8.41 -7.51 -4.36
CA VAL A 167 -9.18 -8.10 -5.47
C VAL A 167 -10.40 -7.22 -5.72
N TRP A 168 -11.27 -7.09 -4.72
CA TRP A 168 -12.49 -6.27 -4.82
C TRP A 168 -12.19 -4.81 -5.13
N GLY A 169 -11.12 -4.27 -4.54
CA GLY A 169 -10.68 -2.90 -4.77
C GLY A 169 -10.24 -2.63 -6.21
N LEU A 170 -9.77 -3.62 -6.97
CA LEU A 170 -9.46 -3.44 -8.39
C LEU A 170 -10.68 -3.75 -9.29
N GLU A 171 -11.47 -4.77 -8.94
CA GLU A 171 -12.70 -5.12 -9.67
C GLU A 171 -13.73 -3.99 -9.65
N GLY A 172 -13.89 -3.32 -8.51
CA GLY A 172 -14.77 -2.16 -8.38
C GLY A 172 -14.39 -0.97 -9.28
N HIS A 173 -13.17 -0.96 -9.82
CA HIS A 173 -12.70 0.03 -10.77
C HIS A 173 -12.62 -0.50 -12.20
N GLY A 174 -13.30 -1.61 -12.51
CA GLY A 174 -13.49 -2.14 -13.86
C GLY A 174 -12.27 -2.83 -14.46
N LEU A 175 -11.47 -3.50 -13.62
CA LEU A 175 -10.48 -4.51 -14.05
C LEU A 175 -10.98 -5.89 -13.68
N THR A 176 -10.85 -6.87 -14.57
CA THR A 176 -11.28 -8.24 -14.27
C THR A 176 -10.12 -9.02 -13.66
N ILE A 177 -10.26 -9.46 -12.41
CA ILE A 177 -9.28 -10.35 -11.76
C ILE A 177 -9.67 -11.79 -12.07
N VAL A 178 -8.97 -12.43 -13.00
CA VAL A 178 -9.29 -13.81 -13.43
C VAL A 178 -8.72 -14.87 -12.48
N GLU A 179 -7.72 -14.49 -11.69
CA GLU A 179 -7.04 -15.40 -10.77
C GLU A 179 -6.41 -14.61 -9.61
N GLN A 180 -6.56 -15.12 -8.39
CA GLN A 180 -5.80 -14.65 -7.22
C GLN A 180 -4.66 -15.62 -6.95
N ILE A 181 -3.43 -15.20 -7.22
CA ILE A 181 -2.23 -16.02 -6.99
C ILE A 181 -1.63 -15.66 -5.62
N PRO A 182 -1.43 -16.63 -4.70
CA PRO A 182 -0.80 -16.38 -3.40
C PRO A 182 0.64 -15.85 -3.53
N LEU A 183 1.00 -14.86 -2.70
CA LEU A 183 2.36 -14.34 -2.58
C LEU A 183 2.88 -14.49 -1.16
N THR A 184 3.36 -15.70 -0.91
CA THR A 184 3.61 -16.19 0.43
C THR A 184 5.11 -16.12 0.75
N ILE A 185 5.47 -15.54 1.90
CA ILE A 185 6.85 -15.44 2.39
C ILE A 185 6.92 -16.14 3.74
N LYS A 186 7.97 -16.95 3.94
CA LYS A 186 8.20 -17.63 5.22
C LYS A 186 8.33 -16.61 6.36
N PRO A 187 7.57 -16.76 7.47
CA PRO A 187 7.70 -15.90 8.64
C PRO A 187 9.11 -15.96 9.23
N ASN A 188 9.49 -14.87 9.90
CA ASN A 188 10.67 -14.81 10.75
C ASN A 188 10.23 -14.43 12.18
N PRO A 189 11.12 -14.58 13.19
CA PRO A 189 10.77 -14.31 14.57
C PRO A 189 10.22 -12.90 14.84
N TYR A 190 10.62 -11.89 14.07
CA TYR A 190 10.21 -10.49 14.24
C TYR A 190 8.86 -10.17 13.61
N ASN A 191 8.46 -10.84 12.53
CA ASN A 191 7.19 -10.57 11.84
C ASN A 191 6.10 -11.61 12.08
N TYR A 192 6.37 -12.68 12.83
CA TYR A 192 5.38 -13.72 13.12
C TYR A 192 4.07 -13.15 13.69
N ALA A 193 4.16 -12.34 14.75
CA ALA A 193 2.99 -11.72 15.38
C ALA A 193 2.25 -10.79 14.40
N TYR A 194 2.98 -10.02 13.61
CA TYR A 194 2.42 -9.14 12.58
C TYR A 194 1.65 -9.91 11.50
N LEU A 195 2.21 -11.02 11.00
CA LEU A 195 1.56 -11.88 10.01
C LEU A 195 0.32 -12.58 10.61
N LYS A 196 0.41 -13.00 11.88
CA LYS A 196 -0.72 -13.56 12.61
C LYS A 196 -1.87 -12.55 12.73
N THR A 197 -1.59 -11.31 13.12
CA THR A 197 -2.59 -10.23 13.15
C THR A 197 -3.19 -9.97 11.77
N LYS A 198 -2.39 -9.99 10.69
CA LYS A 198 -2.90 -9.84 9.32
C LYS A 198 -3.91 -10.92 8.94
N ARG A 199 -3.64 -12.17 9.32
CA ARG A 199 -4.56 -13.29 9.10
C ARG A 199 -5.84 -13.12 9.92
N GLU A 200 -5.70 -12.99 11.23
CA GLU A 200 -6.80 -13.08 12.19
C GLU A 200 -7.70 -11.83 12.20
N LYS A 201 -7.11 -10.64 12.05
CA LYS A 201 -7.85 -9.37 12.18
C LYS A 201 -8.07 -8.64 10.85
N LEU A 202 -7.23 -8.90 9.84
CA LEU A 202 -7.28 -8.14 8.56
C LEU A 202 -7.73 -8.99 7.36
N GLY A 203 -8.07 -10.27 7.59
CA GLY A 203 -8.66 -11.17 6.59
C GLY A 203 -7.68 -11.60 5.47
N HIS A 204 -6.37 -11.55 5.72
CA HIS A 204 -5.40 -12.05 4.74
C HIS A 204 -5.37 -13.59 4.71
N LYS A 205 -5.38 -14.18 3.51
CA LYS A 205 -5.25 -15.63 3.29
C LYS A 205 -3.80 -16.08 3.43
N LEU A 206 -3.40 -16.45 4.65
CA LEU A 206 -2.02 -16.78 5.02
C LEU A 206 -1.94 -18.11 5.81
N ASP A 207 -2.88 -19.04 5.60
CA ASP A 207 -2.94 -20.27 6.39
C ASP A 207 -1.71 -21.18 6.14
N GLU A 208 -1.20 -21.19 4.92
CA GLU A 208 -0.07 -22.02 4.47
C GLU A 208 1.29 -21.64 5.08
N ILE A 209 1.41 -20.51 5.79
CA ILE A 209 2.69 -20.09 6.41
C ILE A 209 2.80 -20.36 7.89
N PHE A 210 1.72 -20.83 8.50
CA PHE A 210 1.70 -21.20 9.90
C PHE A 210 1.69 -22.73 9.99
N GLU A 211 2.85 -23.36 9.79
CA GLU A 211 3.05 -24.75 10.20
C GLU A 211 3.24 -24.80 11.74
N THR A 212 2.90 -25.94 12.35
CA THR A 212 2.55 -26.19 13.77
C THR A 212 3.38 -25.48 14.87
N GLU A 213 2.77 -25.31 16.06
CA GLU A 213 3.12 -24.48 17.24
C GLU A 213 4.59 -24.35 17.73
N GLU A 214 5.55 -25.08 17.16
CA GLU A 214 6.93 -25.17 17.63
C GLU A 214 7.72 -23.85 17.49
N ASP A 215 7.43 -23.00 16.49
CA ASP A 215 8.17 -21.73 16.28
C ASP A 215 7.81 -20.62 17.30
N SER A 216 6.73 -20.77 18.06
CA SER A 216 6.29 -19.78 19.06
C SER A 216 7.21 -19.67 20.27
N THR A 217 7.99 -20.72 20.57
CA THR A 217 8.88 -20.77 21.74
C THR A 217 10.23 -20.07 21.49
N ARG A 218 10.67 -19.95 20.23
CA ARG A 218 11.94 -19.30 19.88
C ARG A 218 11.87 -17.77 19.89
N ALA A 219 10.71 -17.18 19.60
CA ALA A 219 10.53 -15.73 19.51
C ALA A 219 10.62 -14.98 20.86
N LYS A 220 10.53 -15.68 22.00
CA LYS A 220 10.54 -15.06 23.34
C LYS A 220 11.93 -14.69 23.89
N HIS A 221 13.02 -15.11 23.25
CA HIS A 221 14.39 -14.93 23.79
C HIS A 221 15.20 -13.79 23.14
N GLY A 222 14.59 -12.93 22.32
CA GLY A 222 15.29 -11.93 21.52
C GLY A 222 15.14 -10.46 21.95
N SER A 223 14.62 -10.15 23.14
CA SER A 223 14.36 -8.78 23.59
C SER A 223 15.13 -8.40 24.86
N ASN A 224 16.45 -8.25 24.76
CA ASN A 224 17.20 -7.40 25.68
C ASN A 224 17.72 -6.18 24.91
N ALA A 225 16.84 -5.19 24.76
CA ALA A 225 17.21 -3.83 24.38
C ALA A 225 16.99 -2.92 25.59
N GLU A 226 17.61 -3.24 26.72
CA GLU A 226 17.77 -2.29 27.80
C GLU A 226 18.99 -1.41 27.50
N GLY A 227 18.73 -0.15 27.15
CA GLY A 227 19.80 0.84 27.05
C GLY A 227 19.65 1.83 25.91
N PHE A 228 18.54 2.57 25.82
CA PHE A 228 18.55 3.97 25.39
C PHE A 228 17.17 4.58 25.65
N PHE A 229 17.13 5.90 25.92
CA PHE A 229 15.97 6.77 26.16
C PHE A 229 15.64 7.13 27.62
N ASP A 230 16.28 8.21 28.07
CA ASP A 230 15.80 9.10 29.14
C ASP A 230 14.45 9.72 28.76
N THR A 231 13.47 9.61 29.64
CA THR A 231 12.06 9.99 29.44
C THR A 231 11.71 11.38 29.99
N LYS A 232 12.66 12.16 30.50
CA LYS A 232 12.34 13.41 31.20
C LYS A 232 12.00 14.62 30.32
N GLY A 233 12.26 14.61 29.01
CA GLY A 233 12.09 15.79 28.15
C GLY A 233 10.74 15.95 27.43
N TRP A 234 9.85 14.95 27.42
CA TRP A 234 8.82 14.84 26.37
C TRP A 234 7.36 15.04 26.81
N LYS A 235 7.09 15.34 28.08
CA LYS A 235 5.71 15.62 28.54
C LYS A 235 5.13 16.94 28.01
N GLY A 236 5.96 17.86 27.51
CA GLY A 236 5.51 19.17 27.00
C GLY A 236 5.07 19.22 25.53
N ALA A 237 5.51 18.27 24.69
CA ALA A 237 5.33 18.38 23.23
C ALA A 237 4.01 17.83 22.69
N LEU A 238 3.26 17.07 23.51
CA LEU A 238 2.00 16.44 23.09
C LEU A 238 0.78 17.37 23.19
N ASN A 239 0.83 18.43 24.01
CA ASN A 239 -0.32 19.33 24.18
C ASN A 239 -0.38 20.47 23.16
N ASN A 240 0.73 20.87 22.53
CA ASN A 240 0.77 22.06 21.68
C ASN A 240 0.41 21.82 20.20
N ASN A 241 0.22 20.56 19.77
CA ASN A 241 0.01 20.23 18.35
C ASN A 241 -1.44 19.89 17.97
N VAL A 242 -2.36 19.81 18.94
CA VAL A 242 -3.78 19.54 18.63
C VAL A 242 -4.49 20.82 18.14
N GLU A 243 -4.07 22.00 18.59
CA GLU A 243 -4.66 23.28 18.17
C GLU A 243 -4.12 23.82 16.84
N GLN A 244 -2.91 23.44 16.41
CA GLN A 244 -2.34 23.93 15.15
C GLN A 244 -2.88 23.20 13.91
N VAL A 245 -3.27 21.93 14.05
CA VAL A 245 -3.76 21.10 12.93
C VAL A 245 -5.19 21.47 12.51
N THR A 246 -6.03 21.95 13.43
CA THR A 246 -7.39 22.42 13.10
C THR A 246 -7.39 23.71 12.28
N SER A 247 -6.42 24.61 12.50
CA SER A 247 -6.34 25.90 11.78
C SER A 247 -5.97 25.80 10.29
N HIS A 248 -5.38 24.68 9.85
CA HIS A 248 -4.95 24.47 8.46
C HIS A 248 -6.01 23.81 7.58
N VAL A 249 -7.03 23.20 8.16
CA VAL A 249 -8.14 22.57 7.41
C VAL A 249 -9.21 23.61 7.05
N ASP A 250 -9.47 24.58 7.93
CA ASP A 250 -10.51 25.61 7.69
C ASP A 250 -10.11 26.63 6.60
N ARG A 251 -8.83 26.96 6.46
CA ARG A 251 -8.36 27.92 5.43
C ARG A 251 -8.43 27.41 3.99
N ARG A 252 -8.59 26.10 3.78
CA ARG A 252 -8.72 25.51 2.43
C ARG A 252 -10.16 25.48 1.92
N ILE A 253 -11.15 25.65 2.79
CA ILE A 253 -12.58 25.64 2.40
C ILE A 253 -13.03 27.02 1.88
N GLU A 254 -12.40 28.13 2.28
CA GLU A 254 -12.74 29.47 1.77
C GLU A 254 -12.18 29.78 0.38
N ALA A 255 -11.20 29.01 -0.13
CA ALA A 255 -10.55 29.25 -1.42
C ALA A 255 -11.32 28.70 -2.64
N ILE A 256 -12.51 28.10 -2.46
CA ILE A 256 -13.32 27.51 -3.53
C ILE A 256 -14.72 28.15 -3.59
N ARG A 257 -14.81 29.48 -3.60
CA ARG A 257 -16.01 30.21 -4.04
C ARG A 257 -15.76 30.83 -5.42
N PRO A 258 -16.58 30.53 -6.45
CA PRO A 258 -16.45 31.21 -7.73
C PRO A 258 -16.96 32.65 -7.62
N LEU A 259 -16.11 33.59 -8.06
CA LEU A 259 -16.44 35.00 -8.29
C LEU A 259 -17.64 35.09 -9.25
N ARG A 260 -18.83 35.40 -8.73
CA ARG A 260 -19.91 35.95 -9.56
C ARG A 260 -19.51 37.37 -9.93
N LYS A 261 -19.23 37.57 -11.22
CA LYS A 261 -19.10 38.89 -11.84
C LYS A 261 -20.45 39.60 -11.75
N GLU A 262 -20.42 40.82 -11.24
CA GLU A 262 -21.46 41.82 -11.47
C GLU A 262 -21.50 42.16 -12.97
N THR A 263 -22.68 42.18 -13.55
CA THR A 263 -22.93 42.90 -14.80
C THR A 263 -24.40 43.34 -14.77
N GLN A 264 -24.57 44.67 -14.66
CA GLN A 264 -25.73 45.54 -14.88
C GLN A 264 -27.15 45.03 -14.57
#